data_AF-A0A8T0HCJ9-F1
#
_entry.id   AF-A0A8T0HCJ9-F1
#
_cell.length_a   1.000
_cell.length_b   1.000
_cell.length_c   1.000
_cell.angle_alpha   90.00
_cell.angle_beta   90.00
_cell.angle_gamma   90.00
#
_symmetry.space_group_name_H-M   'P 1'
#
loop_
_entity.id
_entity.type
_entity.pdbx_description
1 polymer ?
#
loop_
_entity_poly.entity_id
_entity_poly.type
_entity_poly.pdbx_seq_one_letter_code
_entity_poly.pdbx_strand_id
1 'polypeptide(L)'
;MSLKFKALQREANFRYSLVRVRDNVESIAFYGGESHEAATIKTFLATMVANIRELILWNRHLALFNNVYEFSMIIVPSIIVAPRYFSGEVEFGVISQTGFAFHRILAALSVIVLKFDSLSGLAAQTERLESLLSALDNHTGDVRLMKRHFGRTSSAVGHSAADNDREETPLLNMVSGPIPSGPSSDRTKNSETYVVSVVPEAVSSGPSLYTTRRRSCVVFLF
;
A
#
# COMPACT_ATOMS: atom_id res chain seq x y z
N MET A 1 -12.28 0.87 -1.85
CA MET A 1 -11.76 0.66 -0.47
C MET A 1 -12.59 1.37 0.61
N SER A 2 -13.23 2.51 0.31
CA SER A 2 -14.03 3.28 1.29
C SER A 2 -15.28 2.58 1.84
N LEU A 3 -15.93 1.69 1.07
CA LEU A 3 -17.16 1.01 1.53
C LEU A 3 -16.93 0.03 2.67
N LYS A 4 -15.91 -0.85 2.55
CA LYS A 4 -15.54 -1.79 3.63
C LYS A 4 -15.08 -1.06 4.89
N PHE A 5 -14.34 0.03 4.73
CA PHE A 5 -13.93 0.88 5.85
C PHE A 5 -15.13 1.50 6.58
N LYS A 6 -16.10 2.05 5.83
CA LYS A 6 -17.35 2.58 6.40
C LYS A 6 -18.15 1.51 7.15
N ALA A 7 -18.17 0.27 6.67
CA ALA A 7 -18.84 -0.84 7.33
C ALA A 7 -18.23 -1.11 8.71
N LEU A 8 -16.91 -1.27 8.76
CA LEU A 8 -16.17 -1.50 10.01
C LEU A 8 -16.34 -0.34 11.00
N GLN A 9 -16.30 0.90 10.50
CA GLN A 9 -16.48 2.07 11.37
C GLN A 9 -17.91 2.16 11.94
N ARG A 10 -18.94 1.87 11.14
CA ARG A 10 -20.34 1.88 11.60
C ARG A 10 -20.62 0.76 12.60
N GLU A 11 -20.03 -0.41 12.39
CA GLU A 11 -20.10 -1.53 13.33
C GLU A 11 -19.42 -1.20 14.67
N ALA A 12 -18.23 -0.60 14.63
CA ALA A 12 -17.52 -0.17 15.82
C ALA A 12 -18.34 0.86 16.62
N ASN A 13 -18.93 1.85 15.94
CA ASN A 13 -19.79 2.85 16.60
C ASN A 13 -21.03 2.24 17.26
N PHE A 14 -21.66 1.26 16.61
CA PHE A 14 -22.79 0.54 17.18
C PHE A 14 -22.38 -0.25 18.44
N ARG A 15 -21.30 -1.04 18.36
CA ARG A 15 -20.78 -1.81 19.50
C ARG A 15 -20.36 -0.90 20.66
N TYR A 16 -19.70 0.22 20.37
CA TYR A 16 -19.32 1.22 21.36
C TYR A 16 -20.54 1.84 22.04
N SER A 17 -21.59 2.18 21.28
CA SER A 17 -22.82 2.74 21.84
C SER A 17 -23.50 1.79 22.84
N LEU A 18 -23.45 0.48 22.59
CA LEU A 18 -23.99 -0.52 23.53
C LEU A 18 -23.18 -0.59 24.84
N VAL A 19 -21.85 -0.58 24.72
CA VAL A 19 -20.96 -0.57 25.89
C VAL A 19 -21.15 0.70 26.71
N ARG A 20 -21.24 1.88 26.06
CA ARG A 20 -21.48 3.16 26.72
C ARG A 20 -22.77 3.16 27.55
N VAL A 21 -23.87 2.63 26.99
CA VAL A 21 -25.15 2.55 27.71
C VAL A 21 -25.06 1.59 28.90
N ARG A 22 -24.39 0.44 28.73
CA ARG A 22 -24.14 -0.52 29.81
C ARG A 22 -23.31 0.09 30.95
N ASP A 23 -22.33 0.93 30.65
CA ASP A 23 -21.46 1.51 31.67
C ASP A 23 -22.14 2.68 32.43
N ASN A 24 -23.29 3.20 31.93
CA ASN A 24 -23.99 4.36 32.49
C ASN A 24 -25.48 4.09 32.83
N VAL A 25 -25.88 2.83 33.05
CA VAL A 25 -27.30 2.45 33.23
C VAL A 25 -27.94 3.14 34.44
N GLU A 26 -27.19 3.29 35.54
CA GLU A 26 -27.69 3.88 36.78
C GLU A 26 -28.09 5.35 36.58
N SER A 27 -27.25 6.13 35.91
CA SER A 27 -27.56 7.52 35.56
C SER A 27 -28.74 7.62 34.58
N ILE A 28 -28.77 6.76 33.55
CA ILE A 28 -29.87 6.76 32.57
C ILE A 28 -31.21 6.40 33.22
N ALA A 29 -31.23 5.43 34.13
CA ALA A 29 -32.42 5.04 34.88
C ALA A 29 -32.88 6.14 35.85
N PHE A 30 -31.93 6.78 36.55
CA PHE A 30 -32.23 7.85 37.49
C PHE A 30 -32.84 9.08 36.82
N TYR A 31 -32.35 9.45 35.63
CA TYR A 31 -32.86 10.59 34.85
C TYR A 31 -33.98 10.24 33.85
N GLY A 32 -34.42 8.98 33.77
CA GLY A 32 -35.48 8.54 32.84
C GLY A 32 -35.11 8.64 31.35
N GLY A 33 -33.82 8.56 31.00
CA GLY A 33 -33.29 8.78 29.65
C GLY A 33 -33.39 7.57 28.70
N GLU A 34 -34.03 6.48 29.11
CA GLU A 34 -34.03 5.19 28.42
C GLU A 34 -34.54 5.26 26.96
N SER A 35 -35.65 5.98 26.73
CA SER A 35 -36.26 6.07 25.40
C SER A 35 -35.37 6.81 24.41
N HIS A 36 -34.62 7.81 24.88
CA HIS A 36 -33.71 8.60 24.08
C HIS A 36 -32.46 7.79 23.68
N GLU A 37 -31.88 7.07 24.64
CA GLU A 37 -30.72 6.20 24.39
C GLU A 37 -31.07 5.03 23.46
N ALA A 38 -32.25 4.42 23.65
CA ALA A 38 -32.76 3.38 22.76
C ALA A 38 -32.99 3.88 21.33
N ALA A 39 -33.53 5.09 21.16
CA ALA A 39 -33.67 5.71 19.84
C ALA A 39 -32.31 5.93 19.16
N THR A 40 -31.32 6.40 19.92
CA THR A 40 -29.96 6.63 19.43
C THR A 40 -29.30 5.33 18.95
N ILE A 41 -29.35 4.26 19.74
CA ILE A 41 -28.83 2.94 19.35
C ILE A 41 -29.52 2.43 18.07
N LYS A 42 -30.85 2.61 17.95
CA LYS A 42 -31.60 2.23 16.74
C LYS A 42 -31.12 2.98 15.50
N THR A 43 -30.78 4.26 15.62
CA THR A 43 -30.21 5.01 14.48
C THR A 43 -28.85 4.48 14.06
N PHE A 44 -27.96 4.18 15.01
CA PHE A 44 -26.65 3.57 14.69
C PHE A 44 -26.82 2.23 14.01
N LEU A 45 -27.71 1.37 14.52
CA LEU A 45 -28.05 0.10 13.91
C LEU A 45 -28.58 0.27 12.47
N ALA A 46 -29.53 1.18 12.26
CA ALA A 46 -30.08 1.45 10.94
C ALA A 46 -29.00 1.91 9.95
N THR A 47 -28.08 2.78 10.38
CA THR A 47 -26.98 3.23 9.51
C THR A 47 -25.95 2.14 9.20
N MET A 48 -25.68 1.25 10.15
CA MET A 48 -24.82 0.07 9.95
C MET A 48 -25.46 -0.90 8.94
N VAL A 49 -26.73 -1.24 9.13
CA VAL A 49 -27.48 -2.14 8.25
C VAL A 49 -27.58 -1.57 6.83
N ALA A 50 -27.82 -0.26 6.69
CA ALA A 50 -27.87 0.38 5.38
C ALA A 50 -26.53 0.24 4.63
N ASN A 51 -25.39 0.41 5.32
CA ASN A 51 -24.08 0.26 4.70
C ASN A 51 -23.76 -1.19 4.34
N ILE A 52 -24.10 -2.15 5.21
CA ILE A 52 -23.94 -3.59 4.92
C ILE A 52 -24.79 -3.99 3.72
N ARG A 53 -26.02 -3.48 3.60
CA ARG A 53 -26.88 -3.72 2.44
C ARG A 53 -26.23 -3.23 1.15
N GLU A 54 -25.67 -2.03 1.15
CA GLU A 54 -24.94 -1.49 0.00
C GLU A 54 -23.76 -2.40 -0.38
N LEU A 55 -22.96 -2.83 0.62
CA LEU A 55 -21.84 -3.74 0.41
C LEU A 55 -22.29 -5.08 -0.20
N ILE A 56 -23.39 -5.66 0.28
CA ILE A 56 -23.96 -6.91 -0.25
C ILE A 56 -24.41 -6.72 -1.70
N LEU A 57 -25.06 -5.59 -2.04
CA LEU A 57 -25.50 -5.33 -3.40
C LEU A 57 -24.31 -5.26 -4.38
N TRP A 58 -23.24 -4.56 -4.00
CA TRP A 58 -22.02 -4.51 -4.79
C TRP A 58 -21.37 -5.87 -4.94
N ASN A 59 -21.23 -6.62 -3.84
CA ASN A 59 -20.65 -7.96 -3.87
C ASN A 59 -21.49 -8.91 -4.72
N ARG A 60 -22.83 -8.81 -4.63
CA ARG A 60 -23.76 -9.59 -5.46
C ARG A 60 -23.62 -9.25 -6.93
N HIS A 61 -23.59 -7.99 -7.31
CA HIS A 61 -23.44 -7.61 -8.73
C HIS A 61 -22.11 -8.10 -9.30
N LEU A 62 -21.04 -8.00 -8.51
CA LEU A 62 -19.74 -8.54 -8.88
C LEU A 62 -19.76 -10.06 -9.02
N ALA A 63 -20.34 -10.77 -8.05
CA ALA A 63 -20.47 -12.22 -8.09
C ALA A 63 -21.31 -12.66 -9.30
N LEU A 64 -22.41 -11.96 -9.59
CA LEU A 64 -23.23 -12.21 -10.77
C LEU A 64 -22.43 -12.01 -12.06
N PHE A 65 -21.68 -10.92 -12.18
CA PHE A 65 -20.82 -10.69 -13.34
C PHE A 65 -19.79 -11.80 -13.52
N ASN A 66 -19.12 -12.20 -12.43
CA ASN A 66 -18.15 -13.28 -12.47
C ASN A 66 -18.77 -14.62 -12.90
N ASN A 67 -19.94 -14.97 -12.37
CA ASN A 67 -20.67 -16.17 -12.77
C ASN A 67 -21.09 -16.13 -14.24
N VAL A 68 -21.63 -15.00 -14.70
CA VAL A 68 -22.02 -14.84 -16.12
C VAL A 68 -20.81 -14.95 -17.03
N TYR A 69 -19.67 -14.37 -16.64
CA TYR A 69 -18.43 -14.51 -17.38
C TYR A 69 -17.97 -15.97 -17.46
N GLU A 70 -17.99 -16.70 -16.36
CA GLU A 70 -17.65 -18.13 -16.33
C GLU A 70 -18.59 -18.96 -17.22
N PHE A 71 -19.90 -18.77 -17.12
CA PHE A 71 -20.87 -19.46 -17.99
C PHE A 71 -20.74 -19.07 -19.47
N SER A 72 -20.37 -17.83 -19.76
CA SER A 72 -20.17 -17.36 -21.14
C SER A 72 -19.10 -18.17 -21.87
N MET A 73 -18.09 -18.69 -21.16
CA MET A 73 -17.03 -19.51 -21.75
C MET A 73 -17.57 -20.83 -22.34
N ILE A 74 -18.68 -21.35 -21.81
CA ILE A 74 -19.31 -22.58 -22.31
C ILE A 74 -20.42 -22.24 -23.32
N ILE A 75 -21.24 -21.23 -23.00
CA ILE A 75 -22.43 -20.89 -23.79
C ILE A 75 -22.05 -20.30 -25.15
N VAL A 76 -21.06 -19.40 -25.21
CA VAL A 76 -20.65 -18.73 -26.46
C VAL A 76 -20.21 -19.73 -27.54
N PRO A 77 -19.23 -20.63 -27.29
CA PRO A 77 -18.86 -21.62 -28.31
C PRO A 77 -20.01 -22.57 -28.64
N SER A 78 -20.85 -22.92 -27.67
CA SER A 78 -22.01 -23.79 -27.91
C SER A 78 -23.01 -23.18 -28.88
N ILE A 79 -23.34 -21.88 -28.74
CA ILE A 79 -24.26 -21.17 -29.66
C ILE A 79 -23.67 -21.10 -31.07
N ILE A 80 -22.35 -20.94 -31.20
CA ILE A 80 -21.68 -20.87 -32.51
C ILE A 80 -21.69 -22.23 -33.22
N VAL A 81 -21.50 -23.33 -32.48
CA VAL A 81 -21.48 -24.69 -33.05
C VAL A 81 -22.89 -25.25 -33.25
N ALA A 82 -23.88 -24.80 -32.48
CA ALA A 82 -25.25 -25.33 -32.50
C ALA A 82 -25.88 -25.39 -33.90
N PRO A 83 -25.80 -24.38 -34.80
CA PRO A 83 -26.35 -24.47 -36.15
C PRO A 83 -25.77 -25.62 -36.98
N ARG A 84 -24.47 -25.92 -36.81
CA ARG A 84 -23.79 -27.03 -37.52
C ARG A 84 -24.22 -28.39 -37.00
N TYR A 85 -24.55 -28.47 -35.72
CA TYR A 85 -25.14 -29.69 -35.16
C TYR A 85 -26.53 -29.94 -35.76
N PHE A 86 -27.36 -28.90 -35.86
CA PHE A 86 -28.70 -29.02 -36.46
C PHE A 86 -28.66 -29.27 -37.99
N SER A 87 -27.60 -28.86 -38.69
CA SER A 87 -27.39 -29.23 -40.10
C SER A 87 -26.85 -30.65 -40.30
N GLY A 88 -26.50 -31.36 -39.22
CA GLY A 88 -25.94 -32.72 -39.27
C GLY A 88 -24.46 -32.78 -39.67
N GLU A 89 -23.77 -31.64 -39.73
CA GLU A 89 -22.33 -31.58 -40.06
C GLU A 89 -21.43 -32.08 -38.92
N VAL A 90 -21.90 -32.01 -37.67
CA VAL A 90 -21.12 -32.35 -36.48
C VAL A 90 -21.91 -33.18 -35.48
N GLU A 91 -21.22 -34.08 -34.79
CA GLU A 91 -21.78 -34.85 -33.69
C GLU A 91 -21.94 -33.99 -32.42
N PHE A 92 -22.86 -34.40 -31.53
CA PHE A 92 -23.10 -33.72 -30.25
C PHE A 92 -21.82 -33.58 -29.40
N GLY A 93 -20.91 -34.56 -29.47
CA GLY A 93 -19.63 -34.54 -28.76
C GLY A 93 -18.75 -33.33 -29.10
N VAL A 94 -18.83 -32.81 -30.33
CA VAL A 94 -18.05 -31.65 -30.78
C VAL A 94 -18.44 -30.38 -30.02
N ILE A 95 -19.70 -30.25 -29.60
CA ILE A 95 -20.18 -29.10 -28.82
C ILE A 95 -19.46 -29.02 -27.47
N SER A 96 -19.37 -30.15 -26.75
CA SER A 96 -18.69 -30.23 -25.46
C SER A 96 -17.18 -30.01 -25.60
N GLN A 97 -16.55 -30.63 -26.62
CA GLN A 97 -15.12 -30.46 -26.89
C GLN A 97 -14.75 -29.01 -27.22
N THR A 98 -15.60 -28.31 -27.98
CA THR A 98 -15.38 -26.90 -28.31
C THR A 98 -15.40 -26.02 -27.06
N GLY A 99 -16.33 -26.28 -26.13
CA GLY A 99 -16.37 -25.60 -24.83
C GLY A 99 -15.07 -25.77 -24.02
N PHE A 100 -14.58 -27.00 -23.90
CA PHE A 100 -13.31 -27.27 -23.18
C PHE A 100 -12.09 -26.65 -23.86
N ALA A 101 -12.00 -26.72 -25.19
CA ALA A 101 -10.91 -26.12 -25.95
C ALA A 101 -10.88 -24.59 -25.77
N PHE A 102 -12.05 -23.95 -25.81
CA PHE A 102 -12.19 -22.51 -25.59
C PHE A 102 -11.74 -22.09 -24.19
N HIS A 103 -12.20 -22.80 -23.14
CA HIS A 103 -11.78 -22.54 -21.78
C HIS A 103 -10.26 -22.66 -21.61
N ARG A 104 -9.63 -23.67 -22.23
CA ARG A 104 -8.18 -23.88 -22.15
C ARG A 104 -7.38 -22.75 -22.81
N ILE A 105 -7.85 -22.21 -23.93
CA ILE A 105 -7.22 -21.05 -24.60
C ILE A 105 -7.33 -19.80 -23.71
N LEU A 106 -8.52 -19.53 -23.16
CA LEU A 106 -8.73 -18.40 -22.24
C LEU A 106 -7.86 -18.51 -20.98
N ALA A 107 -7.76 -19.71 -20.40
CA ALA A 107 -6.90 -19.98 -19.26
C ALA A 107 -5.42 -19.72 -19.59
N ALA A 108 -4.95 -20.20 -20.74
CA ALA A 108 -3.57 -19.99 -21.18
C ALA A 108 -3.23 -18.50 -21.38
N LEU A 109 -4.16 -17.73 -21.96
CA LEU A 109 -4.02 -16.27 -22.11
C LEU A 109 -4.03 -15.55 -20.75
N SER A 110 -4.81 -16.04 -19.80
CA SER A 110 -4.94 -15.45 -18.46
C SER A 110 -3.69 -15.63 -17.59
N VAL A 111 -2.86 -16.65 -17.84
CA VAL A 111 -1.62 -16.89 -17.07
C VAL A 111 -0.69 -15.68 -17.08
N ILE A 112 -0.54 -15.02 -18.23
CA ILE A 112 0.35 -13.85 -18.37
C ILE A 112 -0.09 -12.73 -17.44
N VAL A 113 -1.39 -12.48 -17.37
CA VAL A 113 -1.97 -11.44 -16.51
C VAL A 113 -1.87 -11.82 -15.03
N LEU A 114 -2.22 -13.06 -14.69
CA LEU A 114 -2.20 -13.56 -13.31
C LEU A 114 -0.79 -13.61 -12.72
N LYS A 115 0.23 -13.84 -13.56
CA LYS A 115 1.63 -13.91 -13.14
C LYS A 115 2.37 -12.58 -13.26
N PHE A 116 1.71 -11.51 -13.68
CA PHE A 116 2.35 -10.20 -13.82
C PHE A 116 2.98 -9.70 -12.51
N ASP A 117 2.31 -9.90 -11.38
CA ASP A 117 2.84 -9.54 -10.06
C ASP A 117 4.09 -10.36 -9.71
N SER A 118 4.04 -11.68 -9.96
CA SER A 118 5.20 -12.56 -9.76
C SER A 118 6.38 -12.21 -10.68
N LEU A 119 6.12 -11.89 -11.95
CA LEU A 119 7.13 -11.45 -12.91
C LEU A 119 7.76 -10.11 -12.48
N SER A 120 6.93 -9.17 -12.01
CA SER A 120 7.40 -7.88 -11.51
C SER A 120 8.25 -8.03 -10.25
N GLY A 121 7.84 -8.91 -9.34
CA GLY A 121 8.60 -9.27 -8.15
C GLY A 121 9.94 -9.91 -8.49
N LEU A 122 9.99 -10.82 -9.46
CA LEU A 122 11.23 -11.41 -9.97
C LEU A 122 12.14 -10.33 -10.57
N ALA A 123 11.61 -9.44 -11.41
CA ALA A 123 12.38 -8.36 -12.02
C ALA A 123 13.01 -7.43 -10.95
N ALA A 124 12.24 -7.05 -9.92
CA ALA A 124 12.75 -6.23 -8.82
C ALA A 124 13.84 -6.95 -8.01
N GLN A 125 13.73 -8.27 -7.84
CA GLN A 125 14.77 -9.06 -7.18
C GLN A 125 16.05 -9.14 -8.02
N THR A 126 15.92 -9.32 -9.33
CA THR A 126 17.06 -9.31 -10.26
C THR A 126 17.77 -7.96 -10.27
N GLU A 127 17.03 -6.85 -10.30
CA GLU A 127 17.58 -5.49 -10.24
C GLU A 127 18.36 -5.24 -8.94
N ARG A 128 17.85 -5.74 -7.80
CA ARG A 128 18.57 -5.64 -6.51
C ARG A 128 19.86 -6.45 -6.49
N LEU A 129 19.86 -7.64 -7.10
CA LEU A 129 21.06 -8.47 -7.25
C LEU A 129 22.10 -7.81 -8.16
N GLU A 130 21.67 -7.22 -9.27
CA GLU A 130 22.53 -6.46 -10.17
C GLU A 130 23.16 -5.26 -9.46
N SER A 131 22.36 -4.48 -8.73
CA SER A 131 22.85 -3.34 -7.93
C SER A 131 23.90 -3.76 -6.90
N LEU A 132 23.70 -4.89 -6.22
CA LEU A 132 24.66 -5.43 -5.26
C LEU A 132 25.97 -5.84 -5.93
N LEU A 133 25.91 -6.56 -7.05
CA LEU A 133 27.10 -6.97 -7.80
C LEU A 133 27.87 -5.77 -8.32
N SER A 134 27.17 -4.74 -8.82
CA SER A 134 27.77 -3.50 -9.30
C SER A 134 28.48 -2.74 -8.16
N ALA A 135 27.88 -2.67 -6.97
CA ALA A 135 28.51 -2.07 -5.79
C ALA A 135 29.78 -2.83 -5.35
N LEU A 136 29.76 -4.17 -5.39
CA LEU A 136 30.93 -5.00 -5.09
C LEU A 136 32.04 -4.82 -6.11
N ASP A 137 31.73 -4.76 -7.41
CA ASP A 137 32.75 -4.59 -8.45
C ASP A 137 33.45 -3.23 -8.34
N ASN A 138 32.69 -2.16 -8.08
CA ASN A 138 33.23 -0.83 -7.84
C ASN A 138 34.24 -0.81 -6.68
N HIS A 139 33.91 -1.46 -5.54
CA HIS A 139 34.83 -1.54 -4.41
C HIS A 139 36.02 -2.49 -4.64
N THR A 140 35.85 -3.55 -5.43
CA THR A 140 36.95 -4.45 -5.78
C THR A 140 37.92 -3.79 -6.78
N GLY A 141 37.40 -2.90 -7.63
CA GLY A 141 38.19 -2.02 -8.51
C GLY A 141 39.11 -1.09 -7.72
N ASP A 142 38.61 -0.48 -6.63
CA ASP A 142 39.41 0.38 -5.75
C ASP A 142 40.58 -0.37 -5.10
N VAL A 143 40.39 -1.62 -4.66
CA VAL A 143 41.47 -2.45 -4.10
C VAL A 143 42.56 -2.75 -5.15
N ARG A 144 42.19 -2.91 -6.43
CA ARG A 144 43.16 -3.11 -7.53
C ARG A 144 43.93 -1.84 -7.86
N LEU A 145 43.28 -0.67 -7.78
CA LEU A 145 43.94 0.63 -7.96
C LEU A 145 44.90 0.93 -6.80
N MET A 146 44.50 0.61 -5.57
CA MET A 146 45.34 0.74 -4.37
C MET A 146 46.59 -0.17 -4.45
N LYS A 147 46.45 -1.39 -4.98
CA LYS A 147 47.60 -2.30 -5.21
C LYS A 147 48.56 -1.78 -6.29
N ARG A 148 48.08 -1.07 -7.32
CA ARG A 148 48.94 -0.45 -8.35
C ARG A 148 49.76 0.73 -7.83
N HIS A 149 49.22 1.53 -6.90
CA HIS A 149 49.97 2.61 -6.28
C HIS A 149 51.04 2.10 -5.31
N PHE A 150 50.75 1.05 -4.54
CA PHE A 150 51.74 0.45 -3.63
C PHE A 150 52.89 -0.26 -4.35
N GLY A 151 52.68 -0.79 -5.56
CA GLY A 151 53.75 -1.37 -6.40
C GLY A 151 54.70 -0.35 -7.03
N ARG A 152 54.39 0.96 -6.98
CA ARG A 152 55.21 2.03 -7.55
C ARG A 152 56.06 2.79 -6.53
N THR A 153 55.76 2.70 -5.23
CA THR A 153 56.49 3.45 -4.19
C THR A 153 57.83 2.81 -3.79
N SER A 154 58.25 1.70 -4.39
CA SER A 154 59.60 1.12 -4.18
C SER A 154 60.65 1.57 -5.21
N SER A 155 60.31 2.44 -6.18
CA SER A 155 61.29 2.96 -7.13
C SER A 155 61.01 4.43 -7.45
N ALA A 156 61.36 5.30 -6.50
CA ALA A 156 61.86 6.66 -6.72
C ALA A 156 61.89 7.41 -5.37
N VAL A 157 62.89 7.08 -4.54
CA VAL A 157 63.43 8.06 -3.59
C VAL A 157 64.37 8.94 -4.39
N GLY A 158 64.01 10.21 -4.62
CA GLY A 158 64.84 11.10 -5.42
C GLY A 158 64.27 12.50 -5.62
N HIS A 159 64.54 13.37 -4.64
CA HIS A 159 64.85 14.80 -4.75
C HIS A 159 63.81 15.81 -5.30
N SER A 160 63.41 16.69 -4.36
CA SER A 160 63.56 18.15 -4.41
C SER A 160 62.54 19.03 -5.15
N ALA A 161 61.67 19.63 -4.32
CA ALA A 161 61.43 21.07 -4.14
C ALA A 161 60.83 21.95 -5.25
N ALA A 162 59.93 22.84 -4.78
CA ALA A 162 59.26 23.98 -5.42
C ALA A 162 58.25 23.56 -6.51
N ASP A 163 57.05 24.13 -6.61
CA ASP A 163 56.64 25.50 -6.35
C ASP A 163 55.11 25.51 -6.17
N ASN A 164 54.64 26.57 -5.53
CA ASN A 164 53.29 26.81 -5.05
C ASN A 164 52.30 27.10 -6.21
N ASP A 165 51.00 27.16 -5.86
CA ASP A 165 49.85 27.62 -6.64
C ASP A 165 49.06 26.55 -7.42
N ARG A 166 48.01 26.03 -6.76
CA ARG A 166 46.61 26.16 -7.21
C ARG A 166 45.60 25.56 -6.21
N GLU A 167 44.74 26.42 -5.70
CA GLU A 167 43.37 26.20 -5.19
C GLU A 167 43.05 24.88 -4.46
N GLU A 168 43.26 24.88 -3.14
CA GLU A 168 42.36 24.15 -2.23
C GLU A 168 41.29 25.11 -1.71
N THR A 169 40.02 24.81 -2.00
CA THR A 169 38.90 25.36 -1.22
C THR A 169 38.52 24.32 -0.16
N PRO A 170 38.95 24.47 1.10
CA PRO A 170 38.45 23.64 2.19
C PRO A 170 37.03 24.12 2.58
N LEU A 171 36.05 23.26 2.37
CA LEU A 171 34.68 23.43 2.88
C LEU A 171 34.65 23.09 4.38
N LEU A 172 35.37 23.88 5.18
CA LEU A 172 35.26 23.84 6.64
C LEU A 172 35.43 25.24 7.23
N ASN A 173 34.52 26.15 6.85
CA ASN A 173 34.42 27.45 7.51
C ASN A 173 33.39 27.39 8.65
N MET A 174 33.93 27.17 9.85
CA MET A 174 33.68 28.06 11.00
C MET A 174 32.22 28.45 11.28
N VAL A 175 31.46 27.57 11.95
CA VAL A 175 30.39 28.00 12.88
C VAL A 175 30.99 28.00 14.29
N SER A 176 31.76 29.04 14.59
CA SER A 176 32.01 29.45 15.98
C SER A 176 30.83 30.32 16.42
N GLY A 177 29.81 29.70 17.01
CA GLY A 177 28.84 30.38 17.85
C GLY A 177 29.25 30.26 19.33
N PRO A 178 29.13 31.29 20.16
CA PRO A 178 29.61 31.27 21.54
C PRO A 178 28.82 30.27 22.39
N ILE A 179 29.53 29.43 23.14
CA ILE A 179 28.96 28.54 24.16
C ILE A 179 28.65 29.40 25.41
N PRO A 180 27.38 29.57 25.83
CA PRO A 180 27.10 30.15 27.13
C PRO A 180 27.43 29.13 28.24
N SER A 181 28.24 29.57 29.20
CA SER A 181 28.64 28.82 30.38
C SER A 181 27.81 29.25 31.60
N GLY A 182 27.32 28.25 32.36
CA GLY A 182 26.95 28.33 33.78
C GLY A 182 25.46 28.17 34.12
N PRO A 183 25.09 27.77 35.36
CA PRO A 183 25.75 26.83 36.26
C PRO A 183 24.80 25.71 36.82
N SER A 184 25.44 24.70 37.43
CA SER A 184 24.97 23.80 38.50
C SER A 184 23.56 23.20 38.44
N SER A 185 23.56 21.88 38.20
CA SER A 185 22.60 20.90 38.74
C SER A 185 22.17 21.25 40.16
N ASP A 186 20.89 21.52 40.36
CA ASP A 186 20.26 21.28 41.65
C ASP A 186 18.92 20.56 41.49
N ARG A 187 18.77 19.60 42.39
CA ARG A 187 17.75 18.55 42.44
C ARG A 187 16.67 19.06 43.39
N THR A 188 15.43 19.30 42.96
CA THR A 188 14.23 19.13 43.82
C THR A 188 12.90 19.38 43.10
N LYS A 189 11.92 18.52 43.44
CA LYS A 189 10.45 18.69 43.41
C LYS A 189 9.78 18.78 42.02
N ASN A 190 9.14 17.72 41.53
CA ASN A 190 7.85 17.17 41.98
C ASN A 190 6.69 18.18 41.85
N SER A 191 5.96 18.13 40.74
CA SER A 191 4.49 18.20 40.70
C SER A 191 3.96 18.05 39.27
N GLU A 192 2.90 17.28 39.19
CA GLU A 192 2.06 16.96 38.05
C GLU A 192 1.68 18.19 37.21
N THR A 193 1.76 18.09 35.88
CA THR A 193 0.75 18.69 34.98
C THR A 193 0.82 18.02 33.61
N TYR A 194 -0.02 17.01 33.36
CA TYR A 194 -0.35 16.60 31.98
C TYR A 194 -1.39 17.58 31.45
N VAL A 195 -0.95 18.61 30.72
CA VAL A 195 -1.85 19.44 29.91
C VAL A 195 -2.15 18.68 28.63
N VAL A 196 -3.34 18.10 28.56
CA VAL A 196 -3.96 17.70 27.30
C VAL A 196 -4.27 18.98 26.52
N SER A 197 -3.37 19.39 25.64
CA SER A 197 -3.67 20.43 24.66
C SER A 197 -4.52 19.83 23.55
N VAL A 198 -5.84 19.99 23.71
CA VAL A 198 -6.79 20.07 22.60
C VAL A 198 -6.48 21.36 21.84
N VAL A 199 -6.08 21.25 20.58
CA VAL A 199 -5.98 22.40 19.65
C VAL A 199 -6.98 22.16 18.52
N PRO A 200 -7.83 23.15 18.19
CA PRO A 200 -8.99 22.98 17.33
C PRO A 200 -8.66 23.07 15.84
N GLU A 201 -9.62 22.56 15.07
CA GLU A 201 -9.77 22.63 13.62
C GLU A 201 -9.72 24.07 13.09
N ALA A 202 -8.84 24.33 12.11
CA ALA A 202 -8.85 25.55 11.31
C ALA A 202 -8.76 25.19 9.81
N VAL A 203 -9.89 25.37 9.13
CA VAL A 203 -10.06 25.46 7.68
C VAL A 203 -9.49 26.81 7.21
N SER A 204 -8.56 26.80 6.23
CA SER A 204 -8.46 27.77 5.10
C SER A 204 -7.21 27.49 4.24
N SER A 205 -7.37 26.89 3.06
CA SER A 205 -7.12 27.51 1.73
C SER A 205 -5.66 27.80 1.31
N GLY A 206 -5.16 27.10 0.29
CA GLY A 206 -4.00 27.54 -0.51
C GLY A 206 -3.12 26.40 -1.05
N PRO A 207 -2.83 26.31 -2.37
CA PRO A 207 -2.36 25.08 -3.01
C PRO A 207 -0.83 25.07 -3.23
N SER A 208 -0.16 23.93 -3.02
CA SER A 208 0.91 23.47 -3.93
C SER A 208 1.46 22.09 -3.59
N LEU A 209 1.51 21.26 -4.63
CA LEU A 209 2.58 20.30 -4.91
C LEU A 209 2.80 19.14 -3.94
N TYR A 210 1.83 18.22 -3.91
CA TYR A 210 2.18 16.80 -3.85
C TYR A 210 1.74 16.12 -5.14
N THR A 211 2.72 15.93 -6.02
CA THR A 211 2.67 15.01 -7.16
C THR A 211 2.59 13.57 -6.61
N THR A 212 1.38 13.16 -6.24
CA THR A 212 1.05 11.75 -6.06
C THR A 212 0.77 11.20 -7.44
N ARG A 213 1.81 10.56 -7.99
CA ARG A 213 1.77 9.68 -9.16
C ARG A 213 0.64 8.66 -8.99
N ARG A 214 -0.55 8.99 -9.51
CA ARG A 214 -1.63 8.03 -9.76
C ARG A 214 -1.10 6.98 -10.74
N ARG A 215 -0.59 5.87 -10.21
CA ARG A 215 -0.68 4.61 -10.94
C ARG A 215 -2.13 4.19 -10.85
N SER A 216 -2.84 4.35 -11.95
CA SER A 216 -4.17 3.82 -12.18
C SER A 216 -4.20 2.38 -11.67
N CYS A 217 -4.93 2.19 -10.58
CA CYS A 217 -5.36 0.89 -10.11
C CYS A 217 -6.34 0.39 -11.18
N VAL A 218 -5.82 -0.32 -12.18
CA VAL A 218 -6.65 -1.14 -13.05
C VAL A 218 -7.25 -2.20 -12.14
N VAL A 219 -8.56 -2.10 -11.99
CA VAL A 219 -9.42 -3.06 -11.36
C VAL A 219 -9.20 -4.40 -12.06
N PHE A 220 -8.31 -5.24 -11.51
CA PHE A 220 -8.25 -6.65 -11.84
C PHE A 220 -8.96 -7.40 -10.72
N LEU A 221 -10.25 -7.58 -10.94
CA LEU A 221 -11.07 -8.48 -10.17
C LEU A 221 -10.73 -9.91 -10.58
N PHE A 222 -10.07 -10.61 -9.67
CA PHE A 222 -10.16 -12.04 -9.46
C PHE A 222 -10.50 -12.25 -7.99
#